data_AF-A0A4D4LNY3-F1
#
_entry.id   AF-A0A4D4LNY3-F1
#
_cell.length_a   1.000
_cell.length_b   1.000
_cell.length_c   1.000
_cell.angle_alpha   90.00
_cell.angle_beta   90.00
_cell.angle_gamma   90.00
#
_symmetry.space_group_name_H-M   'P 1'
#
loop_
_entity.id
_entity.type
_entity.pdbx_description
1 polymer ?
#
loop_
_entity_poly.entity_id
_entity_poly.type
_entity_poly.pdbx_seq_one_letter_code
_entity_poly.pdbx_strand_id
1 'polypeptide(L)'
;MARRRALLGAVSLVVAALLGLVASPAAHATGAAAATQNSSAQIQGEHPELNGYRIKTVNSSAVYLVLDGKRRGIPNEATYFNLFRSWDGIQNVIDIDRIDDGGNLSDGAMLAKSPSSATVYLVSNGIKRGITSAAVFDKYSFDWDKIVTVSAVVLDAVPNGPVISS
;
A
#
# COMPACT_ATOMS: atom_id res chain seq x y z
N MET A 1 -11.04 37.12 53.68
CA MET A 1 -11.76 36.75 54.93
C MET A 1 -12.85 35.75 54.50
N ALA A 2 -13.13 34.59 55.06
CA ALA A 2 -12.90 33.93 56.34
C ALA A 2 -12.98 32.40 56.07
N ARG A 3 -12.01 31.58 56.49
CA ARG A 3 -12.02 30.70 57.68
C ARG A 3 -13.16 29.67 57.77
N ARG A 4 -12.71 28.40 57.85
CA ARG A 4 -13.16 27.32 58.77
C ARG A 4 -14.48 26.61 58.37
N ARG A 5 -14.75 25.32 58.66
CA ARG A 5 -14.30 24.37 59.71
C ARG A 5 -14.50 22.92 59.20
N ALA A 6 -13.72 22.01 59.79
CA ALA A 6 -13.91 20.56 59.81
C ALA A 6 -15.13 20.13 60.65
N LEU A 7 -15.47 18.82 60.63
CA LEU A 7 -15.47 17.88 61.77
C LEU A 7 -16.50 16.74 61.63
N LEU A 8 -16.05 15.53 61.99
CA LEU A 8 -16.75 14.34 62.53
C LEU A 8 -17.80 13.65 61.64
N GLY A 9 -17.90 12.33 61.56
CA GLY A 9 -17.36 11.22 62.34
C GLY A 9 -18.39 10.08 62.29
N ALA A 10 -17.96 8.81 62.30
CA ALA A 10 -18.70 7.69 62.90
C ALA A 10 -17.97 6.37 62.63
N VAL A 11 -17.69 5.69 63.74
CA VAL A 11 -17.24 4.31 63.86
C VAL A 11 -18.41 3.38 63.54
N SER A 12 -18.17 2.28 62.82
CA SER A 12 -18.95 1.07 63.07
C SER A 12 -18.17 -0.20 62.70
N LEU A 13 -18.24 -1.14 63.63
CA LEU A 13 -17.49 -2.38 63.75
C LEU A 13 -18.48 -3.53 63.52
N VAL A 14 -18.24 -4.43 62.57
CA VAL A 14 -18.88 -5.76 62.56
C VAL A 14 -17.85 -6.82 62.15
N VAL A 15 -17.97 -7.94 62.85
CA VAL A 15 -17.03 -9.05 63.06
C VAL A 15 -17.34 -10.23 62.14
N ALA A 16 -16.26 -10.96 61.81
CA ALA A 16 -16.13 -12.38 61.47
C ALA A 16 -16.80 -12.96 60.21
N ALA A 17 -15.96 -13.59 59.36
CA ALA A 17 -16.22 -14.94 58.87
C ALA A 17 -14.92 -15.64 58.38
N LEU A 18 -14.56 -16.69 59.13
CA LEU A 18 -13.99 -17.99 58.75
C LEU A 18 -12.79 -18.16 57.80
N LEU A 19 -11.84 -18.94 58.32
CA LEU A 19 -10.69 -19.53 57.63
C LEU A 19 -11.11 -20.44 56.47
N GLY A 20 -10.47 -20.22 55.33
CA GLY A 20 -10.35 -21.20 54.24
C GLY A 20 -8.94 -21.13 53.67
N LEU A 21 -8.06 -22.02 54.13
CA LEU A 21 -6.71 -22.21 53.60
C LEU A 21 -6.78 -23.14 52.37
N VAL A 22 -6.71 -22.57 51.18
CA VAL A 22 -6.19 -23.28 50.00
C VAL A 22 -5.20 -22.36 49.28
N ALA A 23 -3.91 -22.60 49.53
CA ALA A 23 -2.85 -22.03 48.71
C ALA A 23 -2.74 -22.88 47.44
N SER A 24 -2.87 -22.25 46.29
CA SER A 24 -2.54 -22.82 44.98
C SER A 24 -1.84 -21.73 44.14
N PRO A 25 -0.98 -22.13 43.20
CA PRO A 25 0.32 -21.51 43.00
C PRO A 25 0.26 -20.21 42.20
N ALA A 26 1.30 -19.40 42.41
CA ALA A 26 1.56 -18.15 41.72
C ALA A 26 1.51 -18.30 40.19
N ALA A 27 0.45 -17.78 39.58
CA ALA A 27 0.47 -17.35 38.19
C ALA A 27 0.60 -15.83 38.19
N HIS A 28 1.83 -15.34 38.21
CA HIS A 28 2.10 -13.97 37.77
C HIS A 28 1.96 -13.96 36.24
N ALA A 29 0.75 -13.68 35.76
CA ALA A 29 0.57 -13.19 34.42
C ALA A 29 1.19 -11.78 34.36
N THR A 30 2.48 -11.72 34.04
CA THR A 30 3.13 -10.48 33.64
C THR A 30 2.57 -10.11 32.28
N GLY A 31 1.57 -9.24 32.29
CA GLY A 31 1.25 -8.42 31.13
C GLY A 31 2.45 -7.55 30.76
N ALA A 32 2.44 -7.13 29.49
CA ALA A 32 3.35 -6.16 28.88
C ALA A 32 4.79 -6.63 28.63
N ALA A 33 4.96 -7.46 27.59
CA ALA A 33 6.14 -7.43 26.74
C ALA A 33 5.77 -7.80 25.29
N ALA A 34 4.73 -7.14 24.74
CA ALA A 34 4.42 -7.17 23.32
C ALA A 34 4.54 -5.76 22.75
N ALA A 35 5.73 -5.18 22.88
CA ALA A 35 6.10 -4.00 22.13
C ALA A 35 7.62 -3.98 21.99
N THR A 36 8.06 -3.76 20.76
CA THR A 36 9.46 -3.62 20.35
C THR A 36 10.17 -4.96 20.22
N GLN A 37 10.07 -5.57 19.04
CA GLN A 37 11.21 -5.94 18.18
C GLN A 37 10.66 -6.46 16.85
N ASN A 38 10.13 -5.55 16.01
CA ASN A 38 10.00 -5.83 14.57
C ASN A 38 10.46 -4.62 13.72
N SER A 39 11.44 -3.89 14.24
CA SER A 39 11.94 -2.64 13.62
C SER A 39 13.25 -2.82 12.83
N SER A 40 13.66 -4.07 12.57
CA SER A 40 14.85 -4.40 11.76
C SER A 40 14.61 -5.46 10.68
N ALA A 41 13.40 -6.02 10.59
CA ALA A 41 13.00 -6.99 9.54
C ALA A 41 12.14 -6.35 8.41
N GLN A 42 11.95 -5.03 8.43
CA GLN A 42 11.25 -4.25 7.40
C GLN A 42 12.26 -3.42 6.58
N ILE A 43 13.19 -4.06 5.90
CA ILE A 43 14.32 -3.37 5.22
C ILE A 43 14.32 -3.57 3.70
N GLN A 44 13.56 -4.54 3.18
CA GLN A 44 13.34 -4.79 1.76
C GLN A 44 12.04 -5.59 1.59
N GLY A 45 11.23 -5.31 0.58
CA GLY A 45 9.97 -6.02 0.34
C GLY A 45 8.99 -5.34 -0.61
N GLU A 46 7.76 -5.83 -0.62
CA GLU A 46 6.63 -5.16 -1.27
C GLU A 46 6.22 -3.90 -0.48
N HIS A 47 6.02 -2.79 -1.18
CA HIS A 47 5.62 -1.49 -0.63
C HIS A 47 4.30 -0.99 -1.28
N PRO A 48 3.14 -1.57 -0.97
CA PRO A 48 1.85 -1.18 -1.57
C PRO A 48 1.46 0.28 -1.32
N GLU A 49 1.95 0.89 -0.23
CA GLU A 49 1.78 2.31 0.08
C GLU A 49 2.42 3.22 -0.98
N LEU A 50 3.38 2.69 -1.75
CA LEU A 50 4.06 3.40 -2.82
C LEU A 50 3.42 3.18 -4.21
N ASN A 51 2.35 2.38 -4.31
CA ASN A 51 1.68 2.15 -5.59
C ASN A 51 1.31 3.45 -6.31
N GLY A 52 1.56 3.48 -7.61
CA GLY A 52 1.31 4.64 -8.47
C GLY A 52 2.45 5.65 -8.54
N TYR A 53 3.44 5.58 -7.65
CA TYR A 53 4.62 6.42 -7.80
C TYR A 53 5.49 5.99 -8.97
N ARG A 54 5.98 7.00 -9.69
CA ARG A 54 7.06 6.87 -10.66
C ARG A 54 8.35 7.26 -9.97
N ILE A 55 9.34 6.39 -9.97
CA ILE A 55 10.58 6.56 -9.20
C ILE A 55 11.82 6.30 -10.05
N LYS A 56 12.94 6.92 -9.68
CA LYS A 56 14.27 6.70 -10.25
C LYS A 56 15.36 6.95 -9.20
N THR A 57 16.58 6.49 -9.45
CA THR A 57 17.74 6.92 -8.67
C THR A 57 18.35 8.19 -9.26
N VAL A 58 19.12 8.94 -8.47
CA VAL A 58 19.72 10.22 -8.89
C VAL A 58 20.70 10.03 -10.06
N ASN A 59 21.41 8.91 -10.07
CA ASN A 59 22.47 8.61 -11.05
C ASN A 59 22.03 7.66 -12.17
N SER A 60 20.73 7.40 -12.33
CA SER A 60 20.18 6.53 -13.37
C SER A 60 19.07 7.23 -14.16
N SER A 61 19.01 6.95 -15.45
CA SER A 61 17.88 7.31 -16.31
C SER A 61 16.74 6.29 -16.26
N ALA A 62 16.95 5.12 -15.65
CA ALA A 62 15.91 4.11 -15.52
C ALA A 62 14.77 4.61 -14.63
N VAL A 63 13.55 4.54 -15.16
CA VAL A 63 12.32 4.92 -14.46
C VAL A 63 11.51 3.66 -14.17
N TYR A 64 10.97 3.60 -12.97
CA TYR A 64 10.15 2.50 -12.50
C TYR A 64 8.76 3.03 -12.13
N LEU A 65 7.72 2.26 -12.44
CA LEU A 65 6.40 2.43 -11.85
C LEU A 65 6.30 1.46 -10.66
N VAL A 66 5.88 1.95 -9.50
CA VAL A 66 5.54 1.04 -8.39
C VAL A 66 4.13 0.50 -8.62
N LEU A 67 4.04 -0.81 -8.81
CA LEU A 67 2.80 -1.54 -9.07
C LEU A 67 2.83 -2.87 -8.32
N ASP A 68 1.77 -3.16 -7.56
CA ASP A 68 1.68 -4.31 -6.64
C ASP A 68 2.75 -4.29 -5.54
N GLY A 69 3.12 -3.08 -5.08
CA GLY A 69 4.19 -2.87 -4.12
C GLY A 69 5.59 -3.13 -4.68
N LYS A 70 5.73 -3.42 -5.97
CA LYS A 70 7.01 -3.74 -6.61
C LYS A 70 7.42 -2.66 -7.58
N ARG A 71 8.72 -2.43 -7.72
CA ARG A 71 9.26 -1.56 -8.77
C ARG A 71 9.20 -2.30 -10.09
N ARG A 72 8.46 -1.77 -11.06
CA ARG A 72 8.39 -2.30 -12.42
C ARG A 72 9.10 -1.38 -13.38
N GLY A 73 10.15 -1.88 -14.03
CA GLY A 73 10.95 -1.09 -14.96
C GLY A 73 10.15 -0.70 -16.20
N ILE A 74 10.24 0.57 -16.60
CA ILE A 74 9.70 1.05 -17.86
C ILE A 74 10.84 0.97 -18.89
N PRO A 75 10.77 0.08 -19.89
CA PRO A 75 11.94 -0.33 -20.67
C PRO A 75 12.49 0.75 -21.60
N ASN A 76 11.66 1.72 -22.00
CA ASN A 76 12.05 2.81 -22.89
C ASN A 76 11.08 3.99 -22.80
N GLU A 77 11.49 5.12 -23.38
CA GLU A 77 10.72 6.38 -23.41
C GLU A 77 9.38 6.24 -24.15
N ALA A 78 9.34 5.49 -25.26
CA ALA A 78 8.09 5.28 -26.00
C ALA A 78 7.03 4.60 -25.12
N THR A 79 7.43 3.56 -24.37
CA THR A 79 6.56 2.88 -23.40
C THR A 79 6.14 3.80 -22.27
N TYR A 80 7.01 4.70 -21.81
CA TYR A 80 6.64 5.71 -20.82
C TYR A 80 5.52 6.62 -21.32
N PHE A 81 5.67 7.16 -22.53
CA PHE A 81 4.71 8.10 -23.12
C PHE A 81 3.43 7.45 -23.66
N ASN A 82 3.32 6.12 -23.64
CA ASN A 82 2.05 5.40 -23.80
C ASN A 82 1.19 5.42 -22.52
N LEU A 83 1.79 5.75 -21.36
CA LEU A 83 1.13 5.66 -20.06
C LEU A 83 0.97 7.04 -19.40
N PHE A 84 1.95 7.92 -19.60
CA PHE A 84 2.06 9.19 -18.87
C PHE A 84 2.15 10.39 -19.81
N ARG A 85 1.71 11.54 -19.31
CA ARG A 85 1.72 12.81 -20.05
C ARG A 85 3.12 13.39 -20.20
N SER A 86 3.90 13.36 -19.12
CA SER A 86 5.21 13.99 -19.03
C SER A 86 6.05 13.35 -17.93
N TRP A 87 7.34 13.68 -17.92
CA TRP A 87 8.28 13.26 -16.89
C TRP A 87 8.04 13.89 -15.51
N ASP A 88 7.10 14.85 -15.40
CA ASP A 88 6.75 15.48 -14.13
C ASP A 88 6.15 14.47 -13.15
N GLY A 89 6.47 14.64 -11.86
CA GLY A 89 6.04 13.76 -10.77
C GLY A 89 6.90 12.49 -10.58
N ILE A 90 8.01 12.36 -11.30
CA ILE A 90 9.01 11.32 -10.99
C ILE A 90 9.77 11.69 -9.72
N GLN A 91 9.82 10.77 -8.76
CA GLN A 91 10.53 10.95 -7.51
C GLN A 91 11.93 10.34 -7.55
N ASN A 92 12.91 11.05 -7.01
CA ASN A 92 14.24 10.53 -6.78
C ASN A 92 14.28 9.77 -5.45
N VAL A 93 14.62 8.49 -5.52
CA VAL A 93 14.74 7.60 -4.36
C VAL A 93 16.19 7.13 -4.26
N ILE A 94 16.76 7.21 -3.06
CA ILE A 94 18.15 6.78 -2.78
C ILE A 94 18.21 5.25 -2.71
N ASP A 95 17.35 4.64 -1.90
CA ASP A 95 17.35 3.21 -1.63
C ASP A 95 16.27 2.46 -2.44
N ILE A 96 16.30 2.59 -3.77
CA ILE A 96 15.28 1.97 -4.63
C ILE A 96 15.23 0.44 -4.51
N ASP A 97 16.36 -0.18 -4.16
CA ASP A 97 16.49 -1.63 -4.01
C ASP A 97 15.75 -2.18 -2.79
N ARG A 98 15.29 -1.32 -1.87
CA ARG A 98 14.39 -1.73 -0.80
C ARG A 98 13.01 -2.14 -1.30
N ILE A 99 12.63 -1.69 -2.50
CA ILE A 99 11.38 -2.08 -3.14
C ILE A 99 11.65 -3.31 -4.01
N ASP A 100 10.90 -4.38 -3.76
CA ASP A 100 11.03 -5.64 -4.49
C ASP A 100 10.92 -5.42 -6.01
N ASP A 101 11.80 -6.12 -6.75
CA ASP A 101 11.80 -6.06 -8.21
C ASP A 101 10.63 -6.87 -8.79
N GLY A 102 9.74 -6.18 -9.51
CA GLY A 102 8.60 -6.78 -10.19
C GLY A 102 8.87 -7.16 -11.64
N GLY A 103 10.10 -7.01 -12.12
CA GLY A 103 10.49 -7.10 -13.51
C GLY A 103 10.02 -5.90 -14.34
N ASN A 104 10.30 -5.92 -15.63
CA ASN A 104 9.92 -4.82 -16.52
C ASN A 104 8.47 -4.95 -17.00
N LEU A 105 7.85 -3.81 -17.27
CA LEU A 105 6.72 -3.77 -18.19
C LEU A 105 7.19 -4.22 -19.58
N SER A 106 6.27 -4.74 -20.39
CA SER A 106 6.57 -5.06 -21.78
C SER A 106 6.87 -3.79 -22.57
N ASP A 107 7.78 -3.91 -23.55
CA ASP A 107 7.91 -2.88 -24.57
C ASP A 107 6.56 -2.66 -25.27
N GLY A 108 6.15 -1.40 -25.39
CA GLY A 108 4.85 -1.02 -25.93
C GLY A 108 3.68 -1.24 -24.97
N ALA A 109 3.91 -1.39 -23.66
CA ALA A 109 2.83 -1.36 -22.67
C ALA A 109 1.95 -0.12 -22.89
N MET A 110 0.64 -0.28 -22.73
CA MET A 110 -0.34 0.74 -23.12
C MET A 110 -1.59 0.75 -22.24
N LEU A 111 -2.32 1.86 -22.27
CA LEU A 111 -3.65 2.00 -21.71
C LEU A 111 -4.68 1.75 -22.80
N ALA A 112 -5.61 0.82 -22.57
CA ALA A 112 -6.57 0.41 -23.58
C ALA A 112 -7.99 0.26 -23.03
N LYS A 113 -9.00 0.53 -23.85
CA LYS A 113 -10.41 0.24 -23.56
C LYS A 113 -11.15 -0.23 -24.80
N SER A 114 -12.30 -0.89 -24.61
CA SER A 114 -13.24 -1.16 -25.69
C SER A 114 -14.28 -0.04 -25.84
N PRO A 115 -14.87 0.16 -27.03
CA PRO A 115 -15.98 1.10 -27.22
C PRO A 115 -17.21 0.77 -26.37
N SER A 116 -17.39 -0.50 -26.03
CA SER A 116 -18.54 -1.02 -25.29
C SER A 116 -18.36 -1.02 -23.76
N SER A 117 -17.19 -0.64 -23.25
CA SER A 117 -16.89 -0.66 -21.82
C SER A 117 -16.23 0.62 -21.34
N ALA A 118 -16.58 1.06 -20.13
CA ALA A 118 -15.91 2.16 -19.47
C ALA A 118 -14.55 1.77 -18.89
N THR A 119 -14.34 0.49 -18.59
CA THR A 119 -13.12 -0.01 -17.93
C THR A 119 -11.89 0.23 -18.79
N VAL A 120 -10.88 0.85 -18.20
CA VAL A 120 -9.55 1.03 -18.79
C VAL A 120 -8.63 -0.05 -18.26
N TYR A 121 -7.77 -0.57 -19.12
CA TYR A 121 -6.83 -1.62 -18.80
C TYR A 121 -5.41 -1.15 -19.02
N LEU A 122 -4.50 -1.52 -18.12
CA LEU A 122 -3.08 -1.60 -18.42
C LEU A 122 -2.83 -2.92 -19.15
N VAL A 123 -2.35 -2.84 -20.39
CA VAL A 123 -1.95 -4.01 -21.18
C VAL A 123 -0.42 -4.10 -21.18
N SER A 124 0.10 -5.15 -20.54
CA SER A 124 1.54 -5.39 -20.40
C SER A 124 1.78 -6.85 -20.04
N ASN A 125 2.97 -7.39 -20.34
CA ASN A 125 3.40 -8.74 -19.97
C ASN A 125 2.43 -9.84 -20.42
N GLY A 126 1.79 -9.65 -21.57
CA GLY A 126 0.83 -10.60 -22.15
C GLY A 126 -0.52 -10.67 -21.44
N ILE A 127 -0.81 -9.74 -20.52
CA ILE A 127 -2.09 -9.68 -19.78
C ILE A 127 -2.71 -8.29 -19.85
N LYS A 128 -4.02 -8.21 -19.64
CA LYS A 128 -4.75 -6.96 -19.40
C LYS A 128 -5.18 -6.89 -17.94
N ARG A 129 -4.89 -5.78 -17.29
CA ARG A 129 -5.24 -5.54 -15.88
C ARG A 129 -6.20 -4.37 -15.79
N GLY A 130 -7.43 -4.63 -15.34
CA GLY A 130 -8.47 -3.61 -15.24
C GLY A 130 -8.18 -2.64 -14.10
N ILE A 131 -8.26 -1.33 -14.39
CA ILE A 131 -8.12 -0.26 -13.42
C ILE A 131 -9.51 0.02 -12.84
N THR A 132 -9.68 -0.15 -11.53
CA THR A 132 -11.03 -0.30 -10.94
C THR A 132 -11.81 1.02 -10.83
N SER A 133 -11.15 2.17 -10.91
CA SER A 133 -11.81 3.48 -10.83
C SER A 133 -10.95 4.60 -11.41
N ALA A 134 -11.58 5.74 -11.72
CA ALA A 134 -10.87 6.96 -12.09
C ALA A 134 -9.88 7.41 -11.01
N ALA A 135 -10.25 7.31 -9.74
CA ALA A 135 -9.35 7.65 -8.63
C ALA A 135 -8.07 6.78 -8.61
N VAL A 136 -8.19 5.48 -8.95
CA VAL A 136 -7.01 4.62 -9.09
C VAL A 136 -6.21 4.99 -10.34
N PHE A 137 -6.87 5.29 -11.45
CA PHE A 137 -6.21 5.77 -12.66
C PHE A 137 -5.35 7.03 -12.39
N ASP A 138 -5.95 8.01 -11.72
CA ASP A 138 -5.30 9.27 -11.34
C ASP A 138 -4.21 9.06 -10.29
N LYS A 139 -4.40 8.14 -9.33
CA LYS A 139 -3.37 7.76 -8.35
C LYS A 139 -2.09 7.30 -9.03
N TYR A 140 -2.21 6.54 -10.12
CA TYR A 140 -1.08 6.08 -10.91
C TYR A 140 -0.52 7.16 -11.84
N SER A 141 -1.10 8.37 -11.84
CA SER A 141 -0.79 9.46 -12.77
C SER A 141 -0.92 9.06 -14.24
N PHE A 142 -1.69 8.00 -14.54
CA PHE A 142 -1.95 7.63 -15.92
C PHE A 142 -2.65 8.78 -16.63
N ASP A 143 -2.36 8.93 -17.91
CA ASP A 143 -2.90 10.02 -18.70
C ASP A 143 -4.12 9.54 -19.50
N TRP A 144 -5.26 10.21 -19.28
CA TRP A 144 -6.52 9.89 -19.95
C TRP A 144 -6.43 10.07 -21.47
N ASP A 145 -5.57 11.00 -21.93
CA ASP A 145 -5.32 11.24 -23.36
C ASP A 145 -4.50 10.12 -24.02
N LYS A 146 -3.95 9.18 -23.22
CA LYS A 146 -3.16 8.03 -23.72
C LYS A 146 -3.97 6.75 -23.86
N ILE A 147 -5.27 6.79 -23.57
CA ILE A 147 -6.14 5.64 -23.69
C ILE A 147 -6.40 5.34 -25.17
N VAL A 148 -5.97 4.16 -25.61
CA VAL A 148 -6.24 3.67 -26.96
C VAL A 148 -7.56 2.90 -26.96
N THR A 149 -8.47 3.28 -27.86
CA THR A 149 -9.70 2.51 -28.08
C THR A 149 -9.40 1.37 -29.05
N VAL A 150 -9.59 0.13 -28.58
CA VAL A 150 -9.39 -1.11 -29.34
C VAL A 150 -10.69 -1.88 -29.43
N SER A 151 -10.87 -2.71 -30.47
CA SER A 151 -12.10 -3.51 -30.58
C SER A 151 -12.23 -4.48 -29.40
N ALA A 152 -13.46 -4.77 -28.98
CA ALA A 152 -13.72 -5.70 -27.88
C ALA A 152 -13.08 -7.08 -28.15
N VAL A 153 -13.19 -7.59 -29.39
CA VAL A 153 -12.60 -8.88 -29.81
C VAL A 153 -11.09 -8.93 -29.57
N VAL A 154 -10.36 -7.87 -29.93
CA VAL A 154 -8.90 -7.81 -29.73
C VAL A 154 -8.56 -7.74 -28.25
N LEU A 155 -9.28 -6.91 -27.50
CA LEU A 155 -9.04 -6.76 -26.07
C LEU A 155 -9.37 -8.04 -25.30
N ASP A 156 -10.42 -8.77 -25.68
CA ASP A 156 -10.85 -10.02 -25.05
C ASP A 156 -9.95 -11.22 -25.38
N ALA A 157 -9.16 -11.13 -26.46
CA ALA A 157 -8.11 -12.10 -26.76
C ALA A 157 -6.92 -11.99 -25.79
N VAL A 158 -6.75 -10.86 -25.09
CA VAL A 158 -5.69 -10.69 -24.09
C VAL A 158 -6.14 -11.31 -22.75
N PRO A 159 -5.36 -12.25 -22.17
CA PRO A 159 -5.68 -12.85 -20.87
C PRO A 159 -5.87 -11.82 -19.76
N ASN A 160 -6.86 -12.07 -18.88
CA ASN A 160 -7.08 -11.22 -17.71
C ASN A 160 -5.98 -11.45 -16.66
N GLY A 161 -5.45 -10.35 -16.12
CA GLY A 161 -4.61 -10.36 -14.94
C GLY A 161 -5.33 -9.84 -13.70
N PRO A 162 -4.65 -9.83 -12.53
CA PRO A 162 -5.18 -9.17 -11.33
C PRO A 162 -5.54 -7.72 -11.60
N VAL A 163 -6.66 -7.25 -11.06
CA VAL A 163 -7.05 -5.84 -11.20
C VAL A 163 -6.06 -4.91 -10.51
N ILE A 164 -6.07 -3.63 -10.91
CA ILE A 164 -5.33 -2.57 -10.24
C ILE A 164 -6.35 -1.77 -9.44
N SER A 165 -6.33 -1.94 -8.12
CA SER A 165 -7.33 -1.37 -7.21
C SER A 165 -6.80 -0.35 -6.21
N SER A 166 -5.48 -0.26 -6.06
CA SER A 166 -4.81 0.64 -5.12
C SER A 166 -3.40 0.94 -5.54
#